data_AF-A0A7K9CB95-F1
#
_entry.id   AF-A0A7K9CB95-F1
#
_cell.length_a   1.000
_cell.length_b   1.000
_cell.length_c   1.000
_cell.angle_alpha   90.00
_cell.angle_beta   90.00
_cell.angle_gamma   90.00
#
_symmetry.space_group_name_H-M   'P 1'
#
loop_
_entity.id
_entity.type
_entity.pdbx_description
1 polymer ?
#
loop_
_entity_poly.entity_id
_entity_poly.type
_entity_poly.pdbx_seq_one_letter_code
_entity_poly.pdbx_strand_id
1 'polypeptide(L)'
;MEDIFADPTNESRKRDLRGKDPSPSELLEKIKQLEAELVQKEKELLEKDTLYEHVSKLTDRIHAVAANGNQEALLLAKRTNELQKKIKDRTRQVMALVAEVSMKQALATKLQQEMKDKEQFLTIVSSRIDQGLPPPKETENEWLKILRNEKMQKVAAENRAKHAAEEEQAAASSCLHTTAVQRPTAYIPHDEFSLPVPRPYGALAPFKPSEPGSNMRHFRKPLVKPIEI
;
A
#
# COMPACT_ATOMS: atom_id res chain seq x y z
N MET A 1 76.53 -75.51 -4.43
CA MET A 1 75.16 -75.94 -4.78
C MET A 1 74.46 -74.93 -5.71
N GLU A 2 75.19 -74.05 -6.42
CA GLU A 2 74.60 -73.05 -7.31
C GLU A 2 74.86 -73.35 -8.81
N ASP A 3 75.92 -74.10 -9.13
CA ASP A 3 76.27 -74.45 -10.52
C ASP A 3 75.27 -75.39 -11.22
N ILE A 4 74.46 -76.13 -10.46
CA ILE A 4 73.43 -77.04 -11.02
C ILE A 4 72.19 -76.25 -11.50
N PHE A 5 71.97 -75.04 -10.96
CA PHE A 5 70.82 -74.19 -11.32
C PHE A 5 71.08 -73.27 -12.52
N ALA A 6 72.34 -73.14 -12.93
CA ALA A 6 72.78 -72.30 -14.06
C ALA A 6 73.01 -73.09 -15.36
N ASP A 7 72.87 -74.42 -15.34
CA ASP A 7 73.09 -75.28 -16.52
C ASP A 7 71.88 -75.22 -17.48
N PRO A 8 72.03 -74.66 -18.70
CA PRO A 8 70.94 -74.51 -19.69
C PRO A 8 70.45 -75.84 -20.29
N THR A 9 71.09 -76.97 -19.94
CA THR A 9 70.82 -78.28 -20.53
C THR A 9 69.74 -79.09 -19.80
N ASN A 10 69.30 -78.65 -18.62
CA ASN A 10 68.37 -79.38 -17.74
C ASN A 10 66.92 -79.42 -18.30
N GLU A 11 66.43 -80.62 -18.66
CA GLU A 11 65.11 -80.80 -19.30
C GLU A 11 63.92 -80.54 -18.38
N SER A 12 64.09 -80.70 -17.06
CA SER A 12 63.00 -80.53 -16.07
C SER A 12 62.50 -79.09 -15.90
N ARG A 13 63.21 -78.11 -16.48
CA ARG A 13 62.89 -76.67 -16.41
C ARG A 13 62.49 -76.05 -17.76
N LYS A 14 62.54 -76.82 -18.87
CA LYS A 14 62.15 -76.34 -20.20
C LYS A 14 60.63 -76.36 -20.32
N ARG A 15 60.04 -75.19 -20.58
CA ARG A 15 58.62 -75.06 -20.95
C ARG A 15 58.56 -74.95 -22.46
N ASP A 16 57.97 -75.94 -23.12
CA ASP A 16 57.71 -75.86 -24.56
C ASP A 16 56.72 -74.74 -24.82
N LEU A 17 57.24 -73.58 -25.23
CA LEU A 17 56.42 -72.50 -25.75
C LEU A 17 55.94 -72.95 -27.13
N ARG A 18 54.66 -73.34 -27.22
CA ARG A 18 54.02 -73.61 -28.50
C ARG A 18 53.99 -72.31 -29.31
N GLY A 19 54.69 -72.34 -30.43
CA GLY A 19 54.80 -71.24 -31.39
C GLY A 19 55.88 -71.62 -32.39
N LYS A 20 55.76 -71.16 -33.63
CA LYS A 20 56.80 -71.30 -34.64
C LYS A 20 57.51 -69.96 -34.71
N ASP A 21 58.83 -69.95 -34.53
CA ASP A 21 59.59 -68.72 -34.68
C ASP A 21 59.44 -68.25 -36.12
N PRO A 22 58.89 -67.05 -36.34
CA PRO A 22 58.62 -66.58 -37.68
C PRO A 22 59.95 -66.45 -38.41
N SER A 23 59.96 -66.88 -39.67
CA SER A 23 61.17 -66.75 -40.49
C SER A 23 61.49 -65.25 -40.69
N PRO A 24 62.76 -64.89 -40.96
CA PRO A 24 63.12 -63.49 -41.23
C PRO A 24 62.27 -62.88 -42.36
N SER A 25 61.84 -63.70 -43.33
CA SER A 25 60.95 -63.29 -44.42
C SER A 25 59.52 -63.01 -43.96
N GLU A 26 58.99 -63.81 -43.03
CA GLU A 26 57.64 -63.62 -42.48
C GLU A 26 57.57 -62.35 -41.63
N LEU A 27 58.63 -62.05 -40.87
CA LEU A 27 58.76 -60.79 -40.12
C LEU A 27 58.80 -59.58 -41.06
N LEU A 28 59.55 -59.66 -42.16
CA LEU A 28 59.63 -58.58 -43.15
C LEU A 28 58.28 -58.32 -43.82
N GLU A 29 57.54 -59.37 -44.20
CA GLU A 29 56.19 -59.21 -44.74
C GLU A 29 55.22 -58.61 -43.71
N LYS A 30 55.35 -58.99 -42.44
CA LYS A 30 54.53 -58.40 -41.38
C LYS A 30 54.87 -56.93 -41.13
N ILE A 31 56.15 -56.56 -41.18
CA ILE A 31 56.60 -55.17 -41.08
C ILE A 31 55.98 -54.34 -42.21
N LYS A 32 56.08 -54.79 -43.47
CA LYS A 32 55.45 -54.10 -44.61
C LYS A 32 53.94 -53.92 -44.44
N GLN A 33 53.24 -54.95 -43.95
CA GLN A 33 51.81 -54.86 -43.68
C GLN A 33 51.50 -53.78 -42.63
N LEU A 34 52.25 -53.79 -41.51
CA LEU A 34 52.07 -52.82 -40.43
C LEU A 34 52.42 -51.40 -40.88
N GLU A 35 53.45 -51.21 -41.70
CA GLU A 35 53.80 -49.92 -42.28
C GLU A 35 52.67 -49.39 -43.18
N ALA A 36 52.06 -50.25 -44.00
CA ALA A 36 50.92 -49.86 -44.83
C ALA A 36 49.68 -49.48 -43.98
N GLU A 37 49.39 -50.24 -42.93
CA GLU A 37 48.32 -49.95 -41.98
C GLU A 37 48.58 -48.64 -41.21
N LEU A 38 49.84 -48.39 -40.81
CA LEU A 38 50.24 -47.17 -40.12
C LEU A 38 50.02 -45.94 -41.01
N VAL A 39 50.50 -45.97 -42.26
CA VAL A 39 50.31 -44.86 -43.21
C VAL A 39 48.82 -44.59 -43.46
N GLN A 40 48.00 -45.64 -43.55
CA GLN A 40 46.55 -45.50 -43.68
C GLN A 40 45.93 -44.82 -42.45
N LYS A 41 46.38 -45.18 -41.24
CA LYS A 41 45.91 -44.56 -39.99
C LYS A 41 46.36 -43.12 -39.83
N GLU A 42 47.58 -42.78 -40.23
CA GLU A 42 48.09 -41.40 -40.24
C GLU A 42 47.27 -40.51 -41.18
N LYS A 43 46.94 -41.02 -42.36
CA LYS A 43 46.04 -40.32 -43.30
C LYS A 43 44.65 -40.10 -42.68
N GLU A 44 44.06 -41.14 -42.09
CA GLU A 44 42.75 -41.04 -41.41
C GLU A 44 42.77 -40.07 -40.21
N LEU A 45 43.91 -39.94 -39.53
CA LEU A 45 44.09 -39.00 -38.42
C LEU A 45 44.12 -37.57 -38.94
N LEU A 46 44.93 -37.31 -39.98
CA LEU A 46 45.04 -35.99 -40.59
C LEU A 46 43.69 -35.49 -41.12
N GLU A 47 42.90 -36.37 -41.76
CA GLU A 47 41.54 -36.05 -42.19
C GLU A 47 40.65 -35.64 -41.00
N LYS A 48 40.71 -36.37 -39.88
CA LYS A 48 39.94 -36.01 -38.68
C LYS A 48 40.39 -34.69 -38.05
N ASP A 49 41.68 -34.41 -38.01
CA ASP A 49 42.20 -33.15 -37.48
C ASP A 49 41.72 -31.96 -38.32
N THR A 50 41.77 -32.08 -39.65
CA THR A 50 41.23 -31.02 -40.53
C THR A 50 39.72 -30.82 -40.34
N LEU A 51 38.95 -31.89 -40.13
CA LEU A 51 37.52 -31.79 -39.82
C LEU A 51 37.28 -31.15 -38.46
N TYR A 52 38.03 -31.55 -37.44
CA TYR A 52 37.93 -31.00 -36.08
C TYR A 52 38.21 -29.50 -36.07
N GLU A 53 39.25 -29.03 -36.78
CA GLU A 53 39.52 -27.61 -36.92
C GLU A 53 38.35 -26.86 -37.58
N HIS A 54 37.76 -27.41 -38.64
CA HIS A 54 36.63 -26.78 -39.31
C HIS A 54 35.40 -26.70 -38.41
N VAL A 55 35.07 -27.78 -37.70
CA VAL A 55 33.95 -27.82 -36.75
C VAL A 55 34.18 -26.85 -35.60
N SER A 56 35.40 -26.76 -35.08
CA SER A 56 35.76 -25.82 -34.01
C SER A 56 35.57 -24.38 -34.48
N LYS A 57 36.11 -24.01 -35.65
CA LYS A 57 35.93 -22.68 -36.25
C LYS A 57 34.45 -22.33 -36.48
N LEU A 58 33.64 -23.29 -36.92
CA LEU A 58 32.19 -23.08 -37.10
C LEU A 58 31.48 -22.88 -35.76
N THR A 59 31.84 -23.67 -34.75
CA THR A 59 31.28 -23.60 -33.40
C THR A 59 31.60 -22.26 -32.74
N ASP A 60 32.85 -21.79 -32.83
CA ASP A 60 33.26 -20.49 -32.31
C ASP A 60 32.51 -19.34 -32.97
N ARG A 61 32.31 -19.40 -34.30
CA ARG A 61 31.52 -18.40 -35.03
C ARG A 61 30.07 -18.36 -34.56
N ILE A 62 29.43 -19.53 -34.38
CA ILE A 62 28.06 -19.62 -33.87
C ILE A 62 27.98 -19.05 -32.45
N HIS A 63 28.94 -19.38 -31.58
CA HIS A 63 29.00 -18.83 -30.23
C HIS A 63 29.14 -17.30 -30.23
N ALA A 64 30.01 -16.74 -31.08
CA ALA A 64 30.18 -15.29 -31.19
C ALA A 64 28.89 -14.60 -31.66
N VAL A 65 28.21 -15.16 -32.67
CA VAL A 65 26.93 -14.63 -33.17
C VAL A 65 25.85 -14.72 -32.10
N ALA A 66 25.74 -15.85 -31.39
CA ALA A 66 24.77 -16.04 -30.32
C ALA A 66 25.00 -15.08 -29.14
N ALA A 67 26.27 -14.88 -28.74
CA ALA A 67 26.63 -13.95 -27.69
C ALA A 67 26.27 -12.50 -28.05
N ASN A 68 26.55 -12.07 -29.28
CA ASN A 68 26.18 -10.73 -29.74
C ASN A 68 24.65 -10.55 -29.84
N GLY A 69 23.96 -11.55 -30.42
CA GLY A 69 22.49 -11.52 -30.54
C GLY A 69 21.78 -11.45 -29.19
N ASN A 70 22.28 -12.15 -28.16
CA ASN A 70 21.74 -12.08 -26.81
C ASN A 70 21.85 -10.67 -26.21
N GLN A 71 22.96 -9.99 -26.43
CA GLN A 71 23.16 -8.63 -25.91
C GLN A 71 22.24 -7.62 -26.60
N GLU A 72 22.10 -7.69 -27.93
CA GLU A 72 21.17 -6.83 -28.67
C GLU A 72 19.72 -7.08 -28.27
N ALA A 73 19.32 -8.35 -28.14
CA ALA A 73 17.98 -8.73 -27.70
C ALA A 73 17.69 -8.20 -26.28
N LEU A 74 18.67 -8.27 -25.37
CA LEU A 74 18.53 -7.72 -24.01
C LEU A 74 18.34 -6.20 -24.02
N LEU A 75 19.12 -5.47 -24.81
CA LEU A 75 19.00 -4.01 -24.93
C LEU A 75 17.63 -3.61 -25.50
N LEU A 76 17.17 -4.33 -26.52
CA LEU A 76 15.85 -4.11 -27.11
C LEU A 76 14.72 -4.40 -26.10
N ALA A 77 14.84 -5.49 -25.34
CA ALA A 77 13.87 -5.84 -24.31
C ALA A 77 13.79 -4.77 -23.20
N LYS A 78 14.95 -4.27 -22.74
CA LYS A 78 15.00 -3.16 -21.75
C LYS A 78 14.31 -1.91 -22.27
N ARG A 79 14.64 -1.48 -23.50
CA ARG A 79 14.04 -0.29 -24.12
C ARG A 79 12.52 -0.46 -24.32
N THR A 80 12.08 -1.66 -24.70
CA THR A 80 10.65 -1.97 -24.85
C THR A 80 9.91 -1.90 -23.52
N ASN A 81 10.50 -2.45 -22.45
CA ASN A 81 9.93 -2.38 -21.10
C ASN A 81 9.83 -0.93 -20.59
N GLU A 82 10.84 -0.10 -20.84
CA GLU A 82 10.80 1.33 -20.51
C GLU A 82 9.68 2.06 -21.25
N LEU A 83 9.51 1.80 -22.55
CA LEU A 83 8.43 2.37 -23.34
C LEU A 83 7.06 1.91 -22.83
N GLN A 84 6.91 0.62 -22.51
CA GLN A 84 5.68 0.08 -21.94
C GLN A 84 5.34 0.75 -20.61
N LYS A 85 6.33 1.01 -19.75
CA LYS A 85 6.15 1.76 -18.50
C LYS A 85 5.65 3.18 -18.78
N LYS A 86 6.30 3.92 -19.68
CA LYS A 86 5.88 5.27 -20.07
C LYS A 86 4.45 5.30 -20.62
N ILE A 87 4.08 4.32 -21.44
CA ILE A 87 2.71 4.18 -21.97
C ILE A 87 1.71 3.96 -20.84
N LYS A 88 2.00 3.06 -19.89
CA LYS A 88 1.13 2.81 -18.73
C LYS A 88 0.95 4.08 -17.88
N ASP A 89 2.04 4.78 -17.59
CA ASP A 89 2.02 6.03 -16.81
C ASP A 89 1.18 7.10 -17.53
N ARG A 90 1.36 7.26 -18.84
CA ARG A 90 0.57 8.21 -19.64
C ARG A 90 -0.90 7.82 -19.71
N THR A 91 -1.20 6.53 -19.85
CA THR A 91 -2.58 6.02 -19.84
C THR A 91 -3.27 6.36 -18.52
N ARG A 92 -2.57 6.21 -17.40
CA ARG A 92 -3.09 6.60 -16.08
C ARG A 92 -3.37 8.10 -15.99
N GLN A 93 -2.48 8.94 -16.52
CA GLN A 93 -2.71 10.39 -16.60
C GLN A 93 -3.95 10.71 -17.45
N VAL A 94 -4.09 10.07 -18.61
CA VAL A 94 -5.24 10.26 -19.49
C VAL A 94 -6.53 9.85 -18.79
N MET A 95 -6.56 8.71 -18.09
CA MET A 95 -7.75 8.28 -17.33
C MET A 95 -8.14 9.29 -16.24
N ALA A 96 -7.16 9.87 -15.53
CA ALA A 96 -7.42 10.90 -14.54
C ALA A 96 -8.03 12.16 -15.19
N LEU A 97 -7.46 12.62 -16.31
CA LEU A 97 -7.97 13.77 -17.05
C LEU A 97 -9.38 13.52 -17.61
N VAL A 98 -9.66 12.31 -18.12
CA VAL A 98 -10.99 11.93 -18.59
C VAL A 98 -12.01 11.98 -17.44
N ALA A 99 -11.65 11.50 -16.25
CA ALA A 99 -12.52 11.60 -15.07
C ALA A 99 -12.77 13.06 -14.65
N GLU A 100 -11.74 13.91 -14.68
CA GLU A 100 -11.89 15.35 -14.40
C GLU A 100 -12.81 16.03 -15.41
N VAL A 101 -12.63 15.75 -16.70
CA VAL A 101 -13.49 16.30 -17.76
C VAL A 101 -14.93 15.82 -17.59
N SER A 102 -15.13 14.53 -17.31
CA SER A 102 -16.46 13.97 -17.07
C SER A 102 -17.16 14.63 -15.88
N MET A 103 -16.44 14.87 -14.78
CA MET A 103 -17.00 15.57 -13.61
C MET A 103 -17.38 17.00 -13.95
N LYS A 104 -16.52 17.73 -14.66
CA LYS A 104 -16.80 19.11 -15.10
C LYS A 104 -17.97 19.17 -16.08
N GLN A 105 -18.07 18.22 -17.00
CA GLN A 105 -19.19 18.11 -17.94
C GLN A 105 -20.51 17.83 -17.22
N ALA A 106 -20.50 16.93 -16.23
CA ALA A 106 -21.68 16.67 -15.40
C ALA A 106 -22.10 17.92 -14.62
N LEU A 107 -21.15 18.65 -14.04
CA LEU A 107 -21.42 19.91 -13.34
C LEU A 107 -21.98 20.98 -14.29
N ALA A 108 -21.40 21.14 -15.48
CA ALA A 108 -21.90 22.09 -16.49
C ALA A 108 -23.34 21.74 -16.91
N THR A 109 -23.62 20.46 -17.12
CA THR A 109 -24.96 19.97 -17.48
C THR A 109 -25.96 20.25 -16.36
N LYS A 110 -25.57 20.03 -15.09
CA LYS A 110 -26.41 20.34 -13.93
C LYS A 110 -26.72 21.83 -13.83
N LEU A 111 -25.71 22.69 -13.97
CA LEU A 111 -25.91 24.14 -13.93
C LEU A 111 -26.78 24.64 -15.10
N GLN A 112 -26.61 24.06 -16.29
CA GLN A 112 -27.48 24.36 -17.43
C GLN A 112 -28.93 23.97 -17.17
N GLN A 113 -29.17 22.83 -16.51
CA GLN A 113 -30.52 22.42 -16.12
C GLN A 113 -31.10 23.39 -15.08
N GLU A 114 -30.35 23.73 -14.03
CA GLU A 114 -30.80 24.68 -13.01
C GLU A 114 -31.11 26.07 -13.58
N MET A 115 -30.32 26.54 -14.56
CA MET A 115 -30.61 27.79 -15.28
C MET A 115 -31.95 27.69 -16.03
N LYS A 116 -32.16 26.63 -16.80
CA LYS A 116 -33.42 26.42 -17.54
C LYS A 116 -34.62 26.32 -16.60
N ASP A 117 -34.49 25.60 -15.49
CA ASP A 117 -35.58 25.45 -14.52
C ASP A 117 -35.94 26.80 -13.89
N LYS A 118 -34.94 27.63 -13.55
CA LYS A 118 -35.14 29.00 -13.03
C LYS A 118 -35.73 29.94 -14.09
N GLU A 119 -35.27 29.87 -15.33
CA GLU A 119 -35.81 30.66 -16.45
C GLU A 119 -37.28 30.31 -16.69
N GLN A 120 -37.63 29.03 -16.69
CA GLN A 120 -39.02 28.58 -16.80
C GLN A 120 -39.86 29.08 -15.63
N PHE A 121 -39.35 28.94 -14.40
CA PHE A 121 -40.01 29.45 -13.22
C PHE A 121 -40.26 30.96 -13.31
N LEU A 122 -39.25 31.76 -13.68
CA LEU A 122 -39.39 33.20 -13.86
C LEU A 122 -40.40 33.55 -14.95
N THR A 123 -40.41 32.80 -16.07
CA THR A 123 -41.39 32.98 -17.14
C THR A 123 -42.81 32.76 -16.62
N ILE A 124 -43.03 31.70 -15.83
CA ILE A 124 -44.33 31.42 -15.20
C ILE A 124 -44.72 32.55 -14.25
N VAL A 125 -43.83 32.98 -13.35
CA VAL A 125 -44.11 34.06 -12.40
C VAL A 125 -44.41 35.37 -13.12
N SER A 126 -43.62 35.75 -14.12
CA SER A 126 -43.84 36.95 -14.93
C SER A 126 -45.23 36.91 -15.57
N SER A 127 -45.58 35.80 -16.23
CA SER A 127 -46.89 35.67 -16.88
C SER A 127 -48.06 35.78 -15.89
N ARG A 128 -47.90 35.30 -14.65
CA ARG A 128 -48.93 35.44 -13.60
C ARG A 128 -49.04 36.87 -13.10
N ILE A 129 -47.91 37.55 -12.90
CA ILE A 129 -47.88 38.96 -12.49
C ILE A 129 -48.54 39.83 -13.55
N ASP A 130 -48.26 39.59 -14.83
CA ASP A 130 -48.90 40.29 -15.96
C ASP A 130 -50.42 40.08 -15.99
N GLN A 131 -50.88 38.90 -15.53
CA GLN A 131 -52.30 38.57 -15.38
C GLN A 131 -52.90 39.04 -14.05
N GLY A 132 -52.13 39.70 -13.16
CA GLY A 132 -52.56 40.12 -11.84
C GLY A 132 -52.83 38.98 -10.85
N LEU A 133 -52.35 37.76 -11.16
CA LEU A 133 -52.49 36.58 -10.32
C LEU A 133 -51.36 36.51 -9.28
N PRO A 134 -51.63 35.95 -8.08
CA PRO A 134 -50.61 35.83 -7.05
C PRO A 134 -49.45 34.89 -7.48
N PRO A 135 -48.22 35.13 -6.99
CA PRO A 135 -47.09 34.23 -7.19
C PRO A 135 -47.40 32.79 -6.75
N PRO A 136 -46.66 31.79 -7.27
CA PRO A 136 -46.82 30.40 -6.85
C PRO A 136 -46.70 30.22 -5.33
N LYS A 137 -47.51 29.31 -4.76
CA LYS A 137 -47.56 29.01 -3.31
C LYS A 137 -46.19 28.60 -2.75
N GLU A 138 -45.36 27.97 -3.56
CA GLU A 138 -44.01 27.56 -3.17
C GLU A 138 -43.13 28.79 -2.85
N THR A 139 -43.22 29.83 -3.67
CA THR A 139 -42.50 31.10 -3.47
C THR A 139 -42.94 31.81 -2.20
N GLU A 140 -44.25 31.81 -1.93
CA GLU A 140 -44.80 32.37 -0.69
C GLU A 140 -44.28 31.62 0.54
N ASN A 141 -44.26 30.29 0.49
CA ASN A 141 -43.73 29.47 1.58
C ASN A 141 -42.23 29.71 1.83
N GLU A 142 -41.43 29.87 0.78
CA GLU A 142 -40.02 30.21 0.89
C GLU A 142 -39.82 31.60 1.50
N TRP A 143 -40.62 32.58 1.08
CA TRP A 143 -40.59 33.93 1.65
C TRP A 143 -40.91 33.93 3.15
N LEU A 144 -41.96 33.21 3.56
CA LEU A 144 -42.33 33.08 4.97
C LEU A 144 -41.24 32.39 5.79
N LYS A 145 -40.52 31.41 5.22
CA LYS A 145 -39.35 30.78 5.86
C LYS A 145 -38.22 31.78 6.06
N ILE A 146 -37.92 32.61 5.08
CA ILE A 146 -36.87 33.64 5.18
C ILE A 146 -37.20 34.62 6.31
N LEU A 147 -38.43 35.15 6.33
CA LEU A 147 -38.89 36.06 7.39
C LEU A 147 -38.78 35.44 8.78
N ARG A 148 -39.15 34.15 8.90
CA ARG A 148 -39.02 33.40 10.16
C ARG A 148 -37.56 33.29 10.59
N ASN A 149 -36.67 32.91 9.67
CA ASN A 149 -35.25 32.75 9.96
C ASN A 149 -34.61 34.08 10.35
N GLU A 150 -34.95 35.17 9.66
CA GLU A 150 -34.45 36.51 9.99
C GLU A 150 -34.90 36.93 11.40
N LYS A 151 -36.17 36.68 11.75
CA LYS A 151 -36.68 36.94 13.11
C LYS A 151 -35.91 36.13 14.16
N MET A 152 -35.66 34.85 13.89
CA MET A 152 -34.90 33.98 14.80
C MET A 152 -33.45 34.47 14.95
N GLN A 153 -32.81 34.89 13.87
CA GLN A 153 -31.45 35.44 13.91
C GLN A 153 -31.38 36.74 14.71
N LYS A 154 -32.35 37.65 14.55
CA LYS A 154 -32.44 38.88 15.33
C LYS A 154 -32.57 38.58 16.83
N VAL A 155 -33.49 37.69 17.19
CA VAL A 155 -33.67 37.27 18.60
C VAL A 155 -32.40 36.61 19.15
N ALA A 156 -31.74 35.75 18.38
CA ALA A 156 -30.50 35.10 18.80
C ALA A 156 -29.34 36.11 18.98
N ALA A 157 -29.25 37.11 18.10
CA ALA A 157 -28.28 38.19 18.20
C ALA A 157 -28.54 39.08 19.42
N GLU A 158 -29.81 39.44 19.67
CA GLU A 158 -30.22 40.20 20.85
C GLU A 158 -29.91 39.44 22.15
N ASN A 159 -30.22 38.14 22.20
CA ASN A 159 -29.90 37.32 23.37
C ASN A 159 -28.38 37.20 23.59
N ARG A 160 -27.60 37.06 22.52
CA ARG A 160 -26.13 37.05 22.60
C ARG A 160 -25.58 38.39 23.10
N ALA A 161 -26.12 39.51 22.61
CA ALA A 161 -25.73 40.85 23.05
C ALA A 161 -26.09 41.09 24.52
N LYS A 162 -27.28 40.66 24.97
CA LYS A 162 -27.69 40.72 26.37
C LYS A 162 -26.76 39.92 27.27
N HIS A 163 -26.45 38.66 26.91
CA HIS A 163 -25.52 37.83 27.67
C HIS A 163 -24.11 38.43 27.72
N ALA A 164 -23.61 39.01 26.63
CA ALA A 164 -22.31 39.68 26.62
C ALA A 164 -22.29 40.92 27.53
N ALA A 165 -23.36 41.73 27.52
CA ALA A 165 -23.50 42.88 28.40
C ALA A 165 -23.63 42.49 29.89
N GLU A 166 -24.37 41.41 30.19
CA GLU A 166 -24.47 40.83 31.53
C GLU A 166 -23.11 40.31 32.01
N GLU A 167 -22.33 39.67 31.14
CA GLU A 167 -20.98 39.18 31.44
C GLU A 167 -19.99 40.34 31.68
N GLU A 168 -20.04 41.39 30.86
CA GLU A 168 -19.23 42.60 31.04
C GLU A 168 -19.59 43.34 32.34
N GLN A 169 -20.88 43.46 32.64
CA GLN A 169 -21.36 44.06 33.90
C GLN A 169 -20.96 43.20 35.12
N ALA A 170 -21.01 41.87 34.99
CA ALA A 170 -20.56 40.95 36.03
C ALA A 170 -19.04 41.01 36.23
N ALA A 171 -18.26 41.22 35.17
CA ALA A 171 -16.80 41.37 35.22
C ALA A 171 -16.37 42.74 35.80
N ALA A 172 -17.16 43.80 35.59
CA ALA A 172 -16.90 45.13 36.15
C ALA A 172 -17.15 45.20 37.68
N SER A 173 -18.04 44.36 38.20
CA SER A 173 -18.18 44.18 39.65
C SER A 173 -16.95 43.40 40.15
N SER A 174 -16.23 43.92 41.14
CA SER A 174 -14.97 43.36 41.70
C SER A 174 -15.14 42.02 42.45
N CYS A 175 -16.05 41.15 41.99
CA CYS A 175 -16.28 39.80 42.47
C CYS A 175 -15.53 38.83 41.56
N LEU A 176 -14.76 37.90 42.14
CA LEU A 176 -14.07 36.84 41.40
C LEU A 176 -15.10 36.05 40.57
N HIS A 177 -14.94 36.03 39.24
CA HIS A 177 -15.85 35.34 38.34
C HIS A 177 -15.68 33.82 38.50
N THR A 178 -16.70 33.14 39.04
CA THR A 178 -16.72 31.66 39.14
C THR A 178 -18.07 31.12 38.68
N THR A 179 -18.06 30.11 37.82
CA THR A 179 -19.24 29.32 37.43
C THR A 179 -19.59 28.24 38.46
N ALA A 180 -18.80 28.12 39.54
CA ALA A 180 -19.07 27.18 40.62
C ALA A 180 -20.24 27.69 41.47
N VAL A 181 -21.20 26.80 41.76
CA VAL A 181 -22.26 27.09 42.73
C VAL A 181 -21.62 27.38 44.09
N GLN A 182 -21.87 28.57 44.65
CA GLN A 182 -21.37 28.93 45.98
C GLN A 182 -21.89 27.94 47.01
N ARG A 183 -20.99 27.37 47.81
CA ARG A 183 -21.37 26.43 48.87
C ARG A 183 -22.06 27.19 50.00
N PRO A 184 -23.16 26.66 50.58
CA PRO A 184 -23.72 27.22 51.80
C PRO A 184 -22.66 27.21 52.91
N THR A 185 -22.20 28.38 53.34
CA THR A 185 -21.15 28.52 54.37
C THR A 185 -21.71 28.61 55.79
N ALA A 186 -23.02 28.81 55.93
CA ALA A 186 -23.70 28.94 57.22
C ALA A 186 -25.03 28.18 57.23
N TYR A 187 -25.44 27.72 58.41
CA TYR A 187 -26.80 27.24 58.68
C TYR A 187 -27.53 28.20 59.60
N ILE A 188 -28.86 28.10 59.60
CA ILE A 188 -29.72 28.78 60.56
C ILE A 188 -30.13 27.73 61.59
N PRO A 189 -29.72 27.85 62.87
CA PRO A 189 -30.17 26.93 63.92
C PRO A 189 -31.68 27.00 64.12
N HIS A 190 -32.33 25.87 64.37
CA HIS A 190 -33.78 25.77 64.61
C HIS A 190 -34.15 25.53 66.09
N ASP A 191 -33.19 25.64 67.02
CA ASP A 191 -33.43 25.45 68.45
C ASP A 191 -34.07 26.70 69.09
N GLU A 192 -35.08 26.50 69.94
CA GLU A 192 -35.86 27.56 70.61
C GLU A 192 -35.01 28.49 71.50
N PHE A 193 -33.82 28.06 71.91
CA PHE A 193 -32.90 28.83 72.77
C PHE A 193 -31.81 29.57 71.98
N SER A 194 -31.81 29.50 70.65
CA SER A 194 -30.78 30.08 69.79
C SER A 194 -31.34 31.15 68.85
N LEU A 195 -30.63 32.28 68.75
CA LEU A 195 -31.03 33.35 67.82
C LEU A 195 -30.95 32.86 66.36
N PRO A 196 -31.91 33.24 65.49
CA PRO A 196 -31.97 32.84 64.08
C PRO A 196 -30.96 33.63 63.22
N VAL A 197 -29.70 33.65 63.64
CA VAL A 197 -28.60 34.28 62.93
C VAL A 197 -27.79 33.20 62.22
N PRO A 198 -27.43 33.37 60.93
CA PRO A 198 -26.60 32.40 60.22
C PRO A 198 -25.29 32.13 60.95
N ARG A 199 -25.06 30.87 61.33
CA ARG A 199 -23.83 30.42 62.00
C ARG A 199 -22.95 29.67 61.00
N PRO A 200 -21.64 29.96 60.94
CA PRO A 200 -20.73 29.22 60.08
C PRO A 200 -20.63 27.77 60.57
N TYR A 201 -20.56 26.81 59.65
CA TYR A 201 -20.47 25.38 60.01
C TYR A 201 -19.15 24.98 60.70
N GLY A 202 -18.16 25.87 60.76
CA GLY A 202 -16.86 25.61 61.40
C GLY A 202 -16.07 24.49 60.70
N ALA A 203 -15.21 23.80 61.45
CA ALA A 203 -14.32 22.76 60.92
C ALA A 203 -15.05 21.48 60.44
N LEU A 204 -16.31 21.28 60.86
CA LEU A 204 -17.14 20.12 60.52
C LEU A 204 -18.24 20.50 59.51
N ALA A 205 -17.85 21.21 58.43
CA ALA A 205 -18.79 21.63 57.41
C ALA A 205 -19.39 20.42 56.66
N PRO A 206 -20.72 20.38 56.43
CA PRO A 206 -21.35 19.32 55.67
C PRO A 206 -20.82 19.34 54.23
N PHE A 207 -20.25 18.22 53.81
CA PHE A 207 -19.81 18.03 52.44
C PHE A 207 -21.00 17.64 51.56
N LYS A 208 -21.28 18.43 50.51
CA LYS A 208 -22.20 18.01 49.46
C LYS A 208 -21.45 17.04 48.52
N PRO A 209 -21.87 15.77 48.40
CA PRO A 209 -21.26 14.85 47.45
C PRO A 209 -21.34 15.45 46.05
N SER A 210 -20.23 15.42 45.31
CA SER A 210 -20.22 15.80 43.91
C SER A 210 -21.19 14.91 43.14
N GLU A 211 -22.02 15.50 42.29
CA GLU A 211 -22.89 14.70 41.43
C GLU A 211 -22.03 13.78 40.56
N PRO A 212 -22.43 12.51 40.41
CA PRO A 212 -21.68 11.57 39.60
C PRO A 212 -21.59 12.11 38.17
N GLY A 213 -20.37 12.45 37.74
CA GLY A 213 -20.15 13.01 36.41
C GLY A 213 -20.61 12.05 35.31
N SER A 214 -20.93 12.58 34.12
CA SER A 214 -21.42 11.79 32.97
C SER A 214 -20.52 10.57 32.65
N ASN A 215 -19.22 10.69 32.92
CA ASN A 215 -18.22 9.63 32.72
C ASN A 215 -18.31 8.45 33.71
N MET A 216 -19.08 8.53 34.80
CA MET A 216 -19.24 7.41 35.75
C MET A 216 -19.94 6.19 35.14
N ARG A 217 -20.59 6.33 33.98
CA ARG A 217 -21.23 5.23 33.23
C ARG A 217 -20.22 4.20 32.69
N HIS A 218 -18.92 4.55 32.63
CA HIS A 218 -17.87 3.68 32.08
C HIS A 218 -17.12 2.85 33.13
N PHE A 219 -17.30 3.14 34.43
CA PHE A 219 -16.67 2.35 35.50
C PHE A 219 -17.60 1.20 35.93
N ARG A 220 -17.15 -0.05 35.75
CA ARG A 220 -17.88 -1.25 36.20
C ARG A 220 -17.25 -1.81 37.48
N LYS A 221 -18.08 -2.15 38.46
CA LYS A 221 -17.59 -2.79 39.70
C LYS A 221 -17.03 -4.19 39.36
N PRO A 222 -15.85 -4.58 39.87
CA PRO A 222 -15.29 -5.89 39.62
C PRO A 222 -16.15 -6.99 40.22
N LEU A 223 -16.33 -8.10 39.48
CA LEU A 223 -17.06 -9.27 39.97
C LEU A 223 -16.15 -10.04 40.93
N VAL A 224 -16.53 -10.06 42.21
CA VAL A 224 -15.84 -10.83 43.24
C VAL A 224 -16.15 -12.31 43.01
N LYS A 225 -15.14 -13.11 42.69
CA LYS A 225 -15.31 -14.57 42.51
C LYS A 225 -15.51 -15.22 43.88
N PRO A 226 -16.45 -16.16 44.03
CA PRO A 226 -16.63 -16.89 45.28
C PRO A 226 -15.37 -17.72 45.55
N ILE A 227 -14.92 -17.66 46.80
CA ILE A 227 -13.78 -18.43 47.27
C ILE A 227 -14.30 -19.85 47.55
N GLU A 228 -13.80 -20.83 46.81
CA GLU A 228 -14.12 -22.24 47.05
C GLU A 228 -13.41 -22.68 48.34
N ILE A 229 -14.18 -23.23 49.29
CA ILE A 229 -13.69 -23.86 50.53
C ILE A 229 -13.66 -25.36 50.31
#